data_AF-A0A924UN26-F1
#
_entry.id   AF-A0A924UN26-F1
#
_cell.length_a   1.000
_cell.length_b   1.000
_cell.length_c   1.000
_cell.angle_alpha   90.00
_cell.angle_beta   90.00
_cell.angle_gamma   90.00
#
_symmetry.space_group_name_H-M   'P 1'
#
loop_
_entity.id
_entity.type
_entity.pdbx_description
1 polymer ?
#
loop_
_entity_poly.entity_id
_entity_poly.type
_entity_poly.pdbx_seq_one_letter_code
_entity_poly.pdbx_strand_id
1 'polypeptide(L)'
;MSNWLNKSNTSSNVAQNLCASKHYDVAIHCSYYSCVQLMLHYLEFYFGLEQNEIDNMLNPKQNGGDGLHKALGNYYYNSIDQKDEDDAFKFSNVLGKIRRHRITADYQKTISNPDNFNNCDKWQSEITDILNKHYD
;
A
#
# COMPACT_ATOMS: atom_id res chain seq x y z
N MET A 1 -7.95 -14.36 10.50
CA MET A 1 -7.48 -12.96 10.39
C MET A 1 -5.97 -12.98 10.47
N SER A 2 -5.25 -12.67 9.39
CA SER A 2 -3.79 -12.74 9.42
C SER A 2 -3.19 -11.54 10.17
N ASN A 3 -1.96 -11.68 10.67
CA ASN A 3 -1.27 -10.60 11.37
C ASN A 3 -1.12 -9.35 10.49
N TRP A 4 -1.08 -9.52 9.16
CA TRP A 4 -0.99 -8.43 8.20
C TRP A 4 -2.29 -7.64 8.09
N LEU A 5 -3.45 -8.28 8.10
CA LEU A 5 -4.75 -7.57 8.09
C LEU A 5 -4.94 -6.74 9.36
N ASN A 6 -4.59 -7.30 10.52
CA ASN A 6 -4.63 -6.55 11.78
C ASN A 6 -3.69 -5.34 11.76
N LYS A 7 -2.48 -5.51 11.22
CA LYS A 7 -1.53 -4.40 11.02
C LYS A 7 -2.10 -3.34 10.09
N SER A 8 -2.67 -3.75 8.95
CA SER A 8 -3.29 -2.85 7.97
C SER A 8 -4.37 -1.98 8.61
N ASN A 9 -5.31 -2.61 9.32
CA ASN A 9 -6.38 -1.91 10.04
C ASN A 9 -5.83 -0.98 11.12
N THR A 10 -4.80 -1.41 11.85
CA THR A 10 -4.14 -0.59 12.86
C THR A 10 -3.48 0.64 12.22
N SER A 11 -2.74 0.46 11.13
CA SER A 11 -2.10 1.55 10.39
C SER A 11 -3.12 2.54 9.83
N SER A 12 -4.24 2.07 9.28
CA SER A 12 -5.33 2.95 8.81
C SER A 12 -5.95 3.76 9.96
N ASN A 13 -6.27 3.10 11.09
CA ASN A 13 -6.80 3.79 12.28
C ASN A 13 -5.82 4.82 12.87
N VAL A 14 -4.53 4.47 12.94
CA VAL A 14 -3.49 5.38 13.43
C VAL A 14 -3.34 6.58 12.49
N ALA A 15 -3.44 6.39 11.17
CA ALA A 15 -3.40 7.48 10.21
C ALA A 15 -4.49 8.53 10.48
N GLN A 16 -5.72 8.09 10.75
CA GLN A 16 -6.84 8.98 11.08
C GLN A 16 -6.60 9.75 12.38
N ASN A 17 -6.13 9.08 13.44
CA ASN A 17 -5.85 9.71 14.73
C ASN A 17 -4.73 10.77 14.63
N LEU A 18 -3.69 10.47 13.83
CA LEU A 18 -2.59 11.39 13.59
C LEU A 18 -3.02 12.60 12.76
N CYS A 19 -3.89 12.40 11.76
CA CYS A 19 -4.49 13.49 11.01
C CYS A 19 -5.28 14.42 11.94
N ALA A 20 -6.12 13.88 12.82
CA ALA A 20 -6.86 14.67 13.81
C ALA A 20 -5.94 15.48 14.74
N SER A 21 -4.76 14.94 15.03
CA SER A 21 -3.70 15.59 15.82
C SER A 21 -2.77 16.49 15.00
N LYS A 22 -3.07 16.71 13.72
CA LYS A 22 -2.29 17.51 12.75
C LYS A 22 -0.88 17.00 12.48
N HIS A 23 -0.63 15.69 12.67
CA HIS A 23 0.61 15.01 12.35
C HIS A 23 0.56 14.38 10.94
N TYR A 24 0.40 15.23 9.92
CA TYR A 24 0.07 14.78 8.56
C TYR A 24 1.15 13.92 7.90
N ASP A 25 2.44 14.21 8.12
CA ASP A 25 3.52 13.41 7.52
C ASP A 25 3.45 11.95 7.99
N VAL A 26 3.32 11.76 9.30
CA VAL A 26 3.20 10.43 9.91
C VAL A 26 1.86 9.78 9.54
N ALA A 27 0.78 10.56 9.42
CA ALA A 27 -0.51 10.06 8.96
C ALA A 27 -0.44 9.52 7.52
N ILE A 28 0.23 10.23 6.61
CA ILE A 28 0.45 9.79 5.22
C ILE A 28 1.31 8.53 5.18
N HIS A 29 2.34 8.45 6.00
CA HIS A 29 3.14 7.23 6.16
C HIS A 29 2.26 6.04 6.55
N CYS A 30 1.47 6.19 7.61
CA CYS A 30 0.58 5.14 8.09
C CYS A 30 -0.48 4.74 7.03
N SER A 31 -1.05 5.70 6.32
CA SER A 31 -2.00 5.47 5.22
C SER A 31 -1.38 4.67 4.07
N TYR A 32 -0.12 4.96 3.70
CA TYR A 32 0.58 4.15 2.70
C TYR A 32 0.86 2.72 3.19
N TYR A 33 1.28 2.58 4.45
CA TYR A 33 1.65 1.28 5.00
C TYR A 33 0.45 0.36 5.23
N SER A 34 -0.76 0.89 5.46
CA SER A 34 -1.96 0.04 5.49
C SER A 34 -2.17 -0.65 4.14
N CYS A 35 -2.01 0.05 3.01
CA CYS A 35 -2.07 -0.57 1.68
C CYS A 35 -1.01 -1.67 1.51
N VAL A 36 0.24 -1.42 1.95
CA VAL A 36 1.33 -2.40 1.86
C VAL A 36 1.01 -3.65 2.67
N GLN A 37 0.50 -3.48 3.89
CA GLN A 37 0.15 -4.60 4.77
C GLN A 37 -1.08 -5.36 4.25
N LEU A 38 -2.04 -4.69 3.64
CA LEU A 38 -3.17 -5.36 2.99
C LEU A 38 -2.73 -6.21 1.80
N MET A 39 -1.80 -5.70 0.97
CA MET A 39 -1.18 -6.51 -0.07
C MET A 39 -0.45 -7.73 0.52
N LEU A 40 0.35 -7.56 1.58
CA LEU A 40 1.00 -8.71 2.25
C LEU A 40 -0.01 -9.73 2.81
N HIS A 41 -1.15 -9.26 3.32
CA HIS A 41 -2.24 -10.11 3.78
C HIS A 41 -2.77 -11.00 2.66
N TYR A 42 -3.04 -10.44 1.48
CA TYR A 42 -3.56 -11.21 0.36
C TYR A 42 -2.52 -12.18 -0.22
N LEU A 43 -1.23 -11.83 -0.24
CA LEU A 43 -0.17 -12.79 -0.59
C LEU A 43 -0.20 -14.03 0.31
N GLU A 44 -0.33 -13.83 1.62
CA GLU A 44 -0.39 -14.93 2.58
C GLU A 44 -1.71 -15.72 2.47
N PHE A 45 -2.85 -15.02 2.42
CA PHE A 45 -4.16 -15.67 2.61
C PHE A 45 -4.83 -16.11 1.31
N TYR A 46 -4.81 -15.26 0.27
CA TYR A 46 -5.46 -15.55 -1.01
C TYR A 46 -4.54 -16.36 -1.92
N PHE A 47 -3.26 -15.96 -2.02
CA PHE A 47 -2.28 -16.65 -2.86
C PHE A 47 -1.59 -17.82 -2.14
N GLY A 48 -1.79 -17.97 -0.82
CA GLY A 48 -1.26 -19.09 -0.04
C GLY A 48 0.26 -19.10 0.09
N LEU A 49 0.91 -17.96 -0.06
CA LEU A 49 2.38 -17.86 0.02
C LEU A 49 2.86 -17.87 1.46
N GLU A 50 3.88 -18.68 1.73
CA GLU A 50 4.59 -18.66 3.01
C GLU A 50 5.52 -17.43 3.12
N GLN A 51 5.86 -17.04 4.35
CA GLN A 51 6.68 -15.83 4.58
C GLN A 51 8.05 -15.88 3.89
N ASN A 52 8.70 -17.04 3.84
CA ASN A 52 9.95 -17.26 3.11
C ASN A 52 9.79 -17.07 1.59
N GLU A 53 8.66 -17.48 1.01
CA GLU A 53 8.33 -17.26 -0.40
C GLU A 53 8.10 -15.78 -0.67
N ILE A 54 7.36 -15.09 0.19
CA ILE A 54 7.16 -13.64 0.13
C ILE A 54 8.51 -12.90 0.23
N ASP A 55 9.37 -13.29 1.16
CA ASP A 55 10.68 -12.66 1.36
C ASP A 55 11.60 -12.84 0.15
N ASN A 56 11.60 -14.03 -0.45
CA ASN A 56 12.34 -14.30 -1.69
C ASN A 56 11.74 -13.51 -2.86
N MET A 57 10.42 -13.58 -3.05
CA MET A 57 9.70 -12.89 -4.11
C MET A 57 9.86 -11.38 -4.04
N LEU A 58 10.08 -10.79 -2.86
CA LEU A 58 10.26 -9.35 -2.67
C LEU A 58 11.74 -8.93 -2.49
N ASN A 59 12.67 -9.87 -2.59
CA ASN A 59 14.10 -9.61 -2.41
C ASN A 59 14.65 -8.75 -3.57
N PRO A 60 15.20 -7.56 -3.28
CA PRO A 60 15.74 -6.68 -4.33
C PRO A 60 16.86 -7.32 -5.13
N LYS A 61 17.67 -8.20 -4.52
CA LYS A 61 18.75 -8.91 -5.22
C LYS A 61 18.22 -9.88 -6.27
N GLN A 62 17.02 -10.41 -6.07
CA GLN A 62 16.37 -11.35 -6.98
C GLN A 62 15.50 -10.62 -8.02
N ASN A 63 14.98 -9.44 -7.69
CA ASN A 63 14.09 -8.65 -8.56
C ASN A 63 14.79 -7.53 -9.35
N GLY A 64 16.04 -7.74 -9.77
CA GLY A 64 16.76 -6.76 -10.60
C GLY A 64 17.03 -5.42 -9.90
N GLY A 65 17.06 -5.38 -8.57
CA GLY A 65 17.32 -4.20 -7.76
C GLY A 65 16.07 -3.41 -7.35
N ASP A 66 14.87 -3.85 -7.75
CA ASP A 66 13.64 -3.18 -7.36
C ASP A 66 13.37 -3.35 -5.86
N GLY A 67 13.19 -2.24 -5.14
CA GLY A 67 12.85 -2.27 -3.72
C GLY A 67 11.48 -2.93 -3.47
N LEU A 68 11.31 -3.53 -2.29
CA LEU A 68 10.13 -4.30 -1.85
C LEU A 68 8.79 -3.73 -2.35
N HIS A 69 8.58 -2.42 -2.16
CA HIS A 69 7.34 -1.75 -2.54
C HIS A 69 7.04 -1.74 -4.04
N LYS A 70 8.08 -1.66 -4.88
CA LYS A 70 7.94 -1.69 -6.34
C LYS A 70 7.64 -3.11 -6.81
N ALA A 71 8.37 -4.10 -6.27
CA ALA A 71 8.11 -5.51 -6.56
C ALA A 71 6.66 -5.89 -6.20
N LEU A 72 6.20 -5.49 -5.01
CA LEU A 72 4.83 -5.73 -4.55
C LEU A 72 3.78 -5.07 -5.46
N GLY A 73 3.99 -3.80 -5.83
CA GLY A 73 3.08 -3.09 -6.75
C GLY A 73 3.01 -3.76 -8.14
N ASN A 74 4.13 -4.22 -8.68
CA ASN A 74 4.17 -4.91 -9.96
C ASN A 74 3.47 -6.27 -9.91
N TYR A 75 3.63 -7.01 -8.80
CA TYR A 75 2.95 -8.29 -8.61
C TYR A 75 1.43 -8.11 -8.68
N TYR A 76 0.89 -7.16 -7.91
CA TYR A 76 -0.54 -6.90 -7.89
C TYR A 76 -1.05 -6.32 -9.22
N TYR A 77 -0.31 -5.43 -9.86
CA TYR A 77 -0.65 -4.97 -11.20
C TYR A 77 -0.84 -6.15 -12.16
N ASN A 78 0.16 -7.02 -12.28
CA ASN A 78 0.10 -8.16 -13.20
C ASN A 78 -1.00 -9.16 -12.84
N SER A 79 -1.27 -9.37 -11.54
CA SER A 79 -2.32 -10.27 -11.09
C SER A 79 -3.73 -9.73 -11.38
N ILE A 80 -3.94 -8.42 -11.25
CA ILE A 80 -5.21 -7.76 -11.56
C ILE A 80 -5.38 -7.65 -13.08
N ASP A 81 -4.32 -7.33 -13.83
CA ASP A 81 -4.33 -7.13 -15.28
C ASP A 81 -4.84 -8.36 -16.04
N GLN A 82 -4.54 -9.55 -15.53
CA GLN A 82 -5.04 -10.82 -16.07
C GLN A 82 -6.57 -10.99 -15.93
N LYS A 83 -7.23 -10.18 -15.09
CA LYS A 83 -8.67 -10.24 -14.77
C LYS A 83 -9.42 -8.99 -15.25
N ASP A 84 -8.83 -7.81 -15.06
CA ASP A 84 -9.42 -6.49 -15.25
C ASP A 84 -8.31 -5.45 -15.47
N GLU A 85 -8.00 -5.18 -16.74
CA GLU A 85 -6.95 -4.24 -17.17
C GLU A 85 -7.21 -2.81 -16.62
N ASP A 86 -8.46 -2.35 -16.63
CA ASP A 86 -8.83 -1.01 -16.16
C ASP A 86 -8.54 -0.84 -14.67
N ASP A 87 -8.89 -1.83 -13.85
CA ASP A 87 -8.56 -1.84 -12.43
C ASP A 87 -7.05 -1.95 -12.19
N ALA A 88 -6.32 -2.71 -13.00
CA ALA A 88 -4.86 -2.81 -12.87
C ALA A 88 -4.19 -1.45 -13.10
N PHE A 89 -4.58 -0.75 -14.17
CA PHE A 89 -4.11 0.61 -14.43
C PHE A 89 -4.49 1.59 -13.32
N LYS A 90 -5.74 1.54 -12.85
CA LYS A 90 -6.21 2.38 -11.76
C LYS A 90 -5.40 2.12 -10.48
N PHE A 91 -5.23 0.86 -10.10
CA PHE A 91 -4.46 0.43 -8.94
C PHE A 91 -3.03 0.96 -9.00
N SER A 92 -2.31 0.72 -10.11
CA SER A 92 -0.92 1.15 -10.27
C SER A 92 -0.77 2.67 -10.21
N ASN A 93 -1.70 3.41 -10.84
CA ASN A 93 -1.70 4.87 -10.79
C ASN A 93 -1.91 5.40 -9.36
N VAL A 94 -2.93 4.88 -8.66
CA VAL A 94 -3.28 5.31 -7.30
C VAL A 94 -2.18 4.92 -6.30
N LEU A 95 -1.67 3.69 -6.37
CA LEU A 95 -0.53 3.24 -5.55
C LEU A 95 0.72 4.10 -5.78
N GLY A 96 1.00 4.48 -7.03
CA GLY A 96 2.07 5.38 -7.38
C GLY A 96 1.92 6.78 -6.77
N LYS A 97 0.69 7.33 -6.74
CA LYS A 97 0.39 8.64 -6.15
C LYS A 97 0.62 8.66 -4.64
N ILE A 98 0.05 7.71 -3.90
CA ILE A 98 0.21 7.62 -2.45
C ILE A 98 1.67 7.32 -2.06
N ARG A 99 2.38 6.48 -2.82
CA ARG A 99 3.80 6.22 -2.61
C ARG A 99 4.65 7.48 -2.73
N ARG A 100 4.39 8.32 -3.76
CA ARG A 100 5.10 9.60 -3.92
C ARG A 100 4.87 10.53 -2.75
N HIS A 101 3.62 10.64 -2.27
CA HIS A 101 3.30 11.46 -1.10
C HIS A 101 4.01 10.95 0.16
N ARG A 102 4.04 9.64 0.37
CA ARG A 102 4.79 9.04 1.48
C ARG A 102 6.29 9.36 1.41
N ILE A 103 6.91 9.27 0.23
CA ILE A 103 8.33 9.63 0.07
C ILE A 103 8.57 11.12 0.39
N THR A 104 7.66 11.99 -0.04
CA THR A 104 7.72 13.42 0.31
C THR A 104 7.59 13.64 1.81
N ALA A 105 6.57 13.07 2.44
CA ALA A 105 6.32 13.18 3.88
C ALA A 105 7.49 12.66 4.74
N ASP A 106 8.08 11.52 4.35
CA ASP A 106 9.14 10.87 5.15
C ASP A 106 10.50 11.57 5.02
N TYR A 107 10.83 12.11 3.84
CA TYR A 107 12.22 12.45 3.50
C TYR A 107 12.42 13.87 2.98
N GLN A 108 11.38 14.58 2.55
CA GLN A 108 11.53 15.95 2.07
C GLN A 108 11.35 16.94 3.21
N LYS A 109 11.94 18.14 3.06
CA LYS A 109 11.85 19.21 4.06
C LYS A 109 10.48 19.90 4.11
N THR A 110 9.56 19.51 3.24
CA THR A 110 8.21 20.08 3.14
C THR A 110 7.29 19.42 4.15
N ILE A 111 6.53 20.24 4.89
CA ILE A 111 5.53 19.76 5.86
C ILE A 111 4.24 19.46 5.11
N SER A 112 3.70 18.25 5.25
CA SER A 112 2.40 17.90 4.69
C SER A 112 1.27 18.65 5.37
N ASN A 113 0.19 18.89 4.63
CA ASN A 113 -0.99 19.59 5.08
C ASN A 113 -2.25 18.68 5.04
N PRO A 114 -3.43 19.15 5.48
CA PRO A 114 -4.65 18.35 5.46
C PRO A 114 -5.03 17.86 4.06
N ASP A 115 -4.81 18.66 3.01
CA ASP A 115 -5.14 18.28 1.64
C ASP A 115 -4.24 17.13 1.14
N ASN A 116 -2.97 17.13 1.52
CA ASN A 116 -2.05 16.02 1.24
C ASN A 116 -2.58 14.72 1.87
N PHE A 117 -3.01 14.77 3.14
CA PHE A 117 -3.58 13.61 3.82
C PHE A 117 -4.91 13.17 3.20
N ASN A 118 -5.85 14.10 2.96
CA ASN A 118 -7.16 13.79 2.39
C ASN A 118 -7.04 13.10 1.02
N ASN A 119 -6.05 13.47 0.22
CA ASN A 119 -5.76 12.77 -1.03
C ASN A 119 -5.25 11.35 -0.77
N CYS A 120 -4.33 11.17 0.18
CA CYS A 120 -3.82 9.84 0.54
C CYS A 120 -4.90 8.93 1.11
N ASP A 121 -5.81 9.46 1.93
CA ASP A 121 -6.93 8.71 2.50
C ASP A 121 -7.91 8.21 1.43
N LYS A 122 -8.24 9.07 0.45
CA LYS A 122 -9.02 8.68 -0.73
C LYS A 122 -8.32 7.58 -1.52
N TRP A 123 -7.03 7.75 -1.80
CA TRP A 123 -6.25 6.76 -2.54
C TRP A 123 -6.09 5.44 -1.78
N GLN A 124 -5.96 5.49 -0.46
CA GLN A 124 -5.93 4.30 0.39
C GLN A 124 -7.25 3.55 0.31
N SER A 125 -8.38 4.26 0.38
CA SER A 125 -9.71 3.67 0.23
C SER A 125 -9.88 3.05 -1.17
N GLU A 126 -9.49 3.76 -2.23
CA GLU A 126 -9.55 3.23 -3.60
C GLU A 126 -8.69 1.97 -3.79
N ILE A 127 -7.49 1.92 -3.20
CA ILE A 127 -6.63 0.73 -3.25
C ILE A 127 -7.29 -0.42 -2.51
N THR A 128 -7.83 -0.17 -1.32
CA THR A 128 -8.55 -1.17 -0.52
C THR A 128 -9.74 -1.73 -1.31
N ASP A 129 -10.56 -0.87 -1.92
CA ASP A 129 -11.73 -1.29 -2.70
C ASP A 129 -11.33 -2.17 -3.89
N ILE A 130 -10.28 -1.80 -4.63
CA ILE A 130 -9.78 -2.61 -5.75
C ILE A 130 -9.27 -3.96 -5.24
N LEU A 131 -8.43 -3.98 -4.19
CA LEU A 131 -7.90 -5.23 -3.66
C LEU A 131 -9.03 -6.14 -3.15
N ASN A 132 -10.01 -5.60 -2.42
CA ASN A 132 -11.13 -6.38 -1.93
C ASN A 132 -11.99 -6.93 -3.07
N LYS A 133 -12.26 -6.13 -4.12
CA LYS A 133 -13.00 -6.58 -5.32
C LYS A 133 -12.37 -7.84 -5.95
N HIS A 134 -11.04 -7.97 -5.90
CA HIS A 134 -10.32 -9.04 -6.59
C HIS A 134 -9.90 -10.22 -5.69
N TYR A 135 -9.84 -10.04 -4.37
CA TYR A 135 -9.18 -10.97 -3.46
C TYR A 135 -9.89 -11.23 -2.11
N ASP A 136 -10.95 -10.48 -1.76
CA ASP A 136 -11.80 -10.77 -0.57
C ASP A 136 -12.92 -11.76 -0.92
#